data_AF-A0A3S1FM85-F1
#
_entry.id   AF-A0A3S1FM85-F1
#
_cell.length_a   1.000
_cell.length_b   1.000
_cell.length_c   1.000
_cell.angle_alpha   90.00
_cell.angle_beta   90.00
_cell.angle_gamma   90.00
#
_symmetry.space_group_name_H-M   'P 1'
#
loop_
_entity.id
_entity.type
_entity.pdbx_description
1 polymer ?
#
loop_
_entity_poly.entity_id
_entity_poly.type
_entity_poly.pdbx_seq_one_letter_code
_entity_poly.pdbx_strand_id
1 'polypeptide(L)'
;MKSPRRSKSIAIASSGAIDVQPFGSVASGARKKTSGIELWRKVLVYLAIATMASLLTVLIITLTPEPRVLRSIVPHRFDATDPQFSETMSSYSQGQMFDSNAVQTLINGDEIFPSMLQAIGAARSSVDMETYIYWSGAIGYEFAIALAAKASEGVEVRVNVDWVGSLPFDEDLIHI
;
A
#
# COMPACT_ATOMS: atom_id res chain seq x y z
N MET A 1 -46.69 -35.43 -63.39
CA MET A 1 -46.01 -36.47 -64.20
C MET A 1 -45.15 -37.31 -63.25
N LYS A 2 -45.71 -38.36 -62.64
CA LYS A 2 -45.52 -39.79 -62.97
C LYS A 2 -44.06 -40.28 -63.02
N SER A 3 -43.61 -40.88 -61.89
CA SER A 3 -42.97 -42.23 -61.77
C SER A 3 -41.59 -42.49 -62.43
N PRO A 4 -40.88 -43.62 -62.16
CA PRO A 4 -40.74 -44.45 -60.93
C PRO A 4 -39.31 -45.05 -60.66
N ARG A 5 -39.16 -45.58 -59.42
CA ARG A 5 -38.59 -46.89 -58.98
C ARG A 5 -37.15 -47.39 -59.24
N ARG A 6 -36.59 -47.88 -58.11
CA ARG A 6 -35.81 -49.13 -57.82
C ARG A 6 -34.37 -49.18 -58.35
N SER A 7 -33.37 -49.67 -57.60
CA SER A 7 -33.28 -51.03 -57.05
C SER A 7 -32.25 -51.16 -55.91
N LYS A 8 -32.49 -52.14 -55.01
CA LYS A 8 -31.60 -52.64 -53.95
C LYS A 8 -30.67 -53.75 -54.48
N SER A 9 -29.51 -53.92 -53.84
CA SER A 9 -28.76 -55.18 -53.58
C SER A 9 -27.86 -54.89 -52.37
N ILE A 10 -28.01 -55.47 -51.17
CA ILE A 10 -27.86 -56.88 -50.71
C ILE A 10 -26.47 -57.43 -50.99
N ALA A 11 -25.67 -57.55 -49.93
CA ALA A 11 -24.63 -58.55 -49.76
C ALA A 11 -24.81 -59.21 -48.39
N ILE A 12 -24.69 -60.53 -48.40
CA ILE A 12 -25.11 -61.51 -47.38
C ILE A 12 -23.95 -61.81 -46.42
N ALA A 13 -24.33 -62.13 -45.19
CA ALA A 13 -23.48 -62.55 -44.08
C ALA A 13 -22.93 -63.99 -44.18
N SER A 14 -21.82 -64.24 -43.48
CA SER A 14 -21.32 -65.55 -43.06
C SER A 14 -20.64 -65.31 -41.69
N SER A 15 -21.27 -65.62 -40.56
CA SER A 15 -21.37 -66.94 -39.89
C SER A 15 -20.40 -67.06 -38.71
N GLY A 16 -20.96 -67.00 -37.49
CA GLY A 16 -20.64 -67.89 -36.37
C GLY A 16 -19.36 -67.66 -35.55
N ALA A 17 -19.52 -67.09 -34.35
CA ALA A 17 -19.14 -67.72 -33.07
C ALA A 17 -19.50 -66.77 -31.92
N ILE A 18 -20.33 -67.25 -31.00
CA ILE A 18 -20.56 -66.60 -29.70
C ILE A 18 -19.34 -66.94 -28.85
N ASP A 19 -18.49 -65.95 -28.59
CA ASP A 19 -17.33 -66.09 -27.70
C ASP A 19 -17.74 -65.69 -26.27
N VAL A 20 -17.78 -66.67 -25.39
CA VAL A 20 -18.08 -66.54 -23.97
C VAL A 20 -16.79 -66.18 -23.26
N GLN A 21 -16.55 -64.89 -23.01
CA GLN A 21 -15.37 -64.44 -22.26
C GLN A 21 -15.55 -64.67 -20.75
N PRO A 22 -14.49 -65.08 -20.02
CA PRO A 22 -14.62 -65.64 -18.69
C PRO A 22 -14.75 -64.58 -17.60
N PHE A 23 -15.44 -64.98 -16.53
CA PHE A 23 -15.49 -64.30 -15.25
C PHE A 23 -14.08 -64.27 -14.64
N GLY A 24 -13.46 -63.09 -14.61
CA GLY A 24 -12.29 -62.82 -13.76
C GLY A 24 -11.10 -62.18 -14.47
N SER A 25 -10.95 -60.86 -14.28
CA SER A 25 -9.67 -60.26 -13.91
C SER A 25 -9.96 -58.84 -13.43
N VAL A 26 -10.04 -58.69 -12.11
CA VAL A 26 -9.96 -57.38 -11.47
C VAL A 26 -8.64 -56.78 -11.91
N ALA A 27 -8.68 -55.75 -12.75
CA ALA A 27 -7.51 -54.94 -13.06
C ALA A 27 -7.00 -54.35 -11.74
N SER A 28 -6.02 -55.03 -11.16
CA SER A 28 -5.23 -54.55 -10.03
C SER A 28 -4.56 -53.27 -10.48
N GLY A 29 -5.17 -52.13 -10.15
CA GLY A 29 -4.54 -50.82 -10.26
C GLY A 29 -3.25 -50.86 -9.48
N ALA A 30 -2.13 -51.02 -10.18
CA ALA A 30 -0.81 -51.00 -9.60
C ALA A 30 -0.61 -49.63 -8.96
N ARG A 31 -0.82 -49.58 -7.65
CA ARG A 31 -0.52 -48.43 -6.81
C ARG A 31 0.98 -48.19 -6.97
N LYS A 32 1.38 -47.23 -7.83
CA LYS A 32 2.78 -46.82 -8.01
C LYS A 32 3.35 -46.60 -6.61
N LYS A 33 4.24 -47.49 -6.17
CA LYS A 33 4.87 -47.45 -4.86
C LYS A 33 5.78 -46.22 -4.86
N THR A 34 5.27 -45.08 -4.41
CA THR A 34 6.05 -43.85 -4.27
C THR A 34 7.30 -44.21 -3.49
N SER A 35 8.47 -44.06 -4.10
CA SER A 35 9.72 -44.41 -3.43
C SER A 35 9.80 -43.60 -2.13
N GLY A 36 10.17 -44.23 -1.01
CA GLY A 36 10.28 -43.52 0.27
C GLY A 36 11.15 -42.26 0.17
N ILE A 37 12.15 -42.29 -0.71
CA ILE A 37 13.03 -41.17 -1.05
C ILE A 37 12.26 -39.98 -1.62
N GLU A 38 11.26 -40.21 -2.48
CA GLU A 38 10.48 -39.14 -3.10
C GLU A 38 9.45 -38.54 -2.14
N LEU A 39 8.95 -39.35 -1.20
CA LEU A 39 8.15 -38.85 -0.07
C LEU A 39 9.01 -37.95 0.85
N TRP A 40 10.20 -38.41 1.24
CA TRP A 40 11.11 -37.64 2.08
C TRP A 40 11.60 -36.35 1.41
N ARG A 41 11.87 -36.38 0.10
CA ARG A 41 12.20 -35.17 -0.68
C ARG A 41 11.08 -34.14 -0.61
N LYS A 42 9.82 -34.56 -0.79
CA LYS A 42 8.66 -33.65 -0.67
C LYS A 42 8.52 -33.10 0.74
N VAL A 43 8.68 -33.93 1.76
CA VAL A 43 8.65 -33.50 3.17
C VAL A 43 9.71 -32.43 3.44
N LEU A 44 10.95 -32.63 2.99
CA LEU A 44 12.02 -31.64 3.16
C LEU A 44 11.74 -30.32 2.45
N VAL A 45 11.18 -30.38 1.23
CA VAL A 45 10.76 -29.17 0.49
C VAL A 45 9.66 -28.41 1.22
N TYR A 46 8.61 -29.10 1.68
CA TYR A 46 7.54 -28.45 2.44
C TYR A 46 8.04 -27.85 3.76
N LEU A 47 8.96 -28.55 4.44
CA LEU A 47 9.57 -28.04 5.65
C LEU A 47 10.34 -26.76 5.37
N ALA A 48 11.21 -26.74 4.36
CA ALA A 48 11.99 -25.56 3.98
C ALA A 48 11.11 -24.36 3.60
N ILE A 49 10.01 -24.58 2.86
CA ILE A 49 9.04 -23.54 2.52
C ILE A 49 8.39 -22.98 3.80
N ALA A 50 7.96 -23.86 4.72
CA ALA A 50 7.35 -23.44 5.98
C ALA A 50 8.33 -22.65 6.85
N THR A 51 9.60 -23.06 6.93
CA THR A 51 10.63 -22.30 7.67
C THR A 51 10.87 -20.94 7.02
N MET A 52 10.97 -20.89 5.69
CA MET A 52 11.18 -19.63 4.97
C MET A 52 10.01 -18.66 5.15
N ALA A 53 8.77 -19.15 5.06
CA ALA A 53 7.57 -18.35 5.33
C ALA A 53 7.52 -17.85 6.78
N SER A 54 7.90 -18.68 7.74
CA SER A 54 7.96 -18.30 9.16
C SER A 54 9.01 -17.23 9.42
N LEU A 55 10.22 -17.40 8.86
CA LEU A 55 11.30 -16.41 8.97
C LEU A 55 10.91 -15.08 8.30
N LEU A 56 10.27 -15.13 7.13
CA LEU A 56 9.77 -13.94 6.45
C LEU A 56 8.71 -13.22 7.29
N THR A 57 7.81 -13.96 7.94
CA THR A 57 6.79 -13.38 8.81
C THR A 57 7.40 -12.70 10.03
N VAL A 58 8.35 -13.35 10.71
CA VAL A 58 9.08 -12.76 11.85
C VAL A 58 9.85 -11.52 11.42
N LEU A 59 10.48 -11.55 10.24
CA LEU A 59 11.18 -10.40 9.66
C LEU A 59 10.22 -9.23 9.43
N ILE A 60 9.05 -9.48 8.83
CA ILE A 60 8.02 -8.45 8.62
C ILE A 60 7.60 -7.85 9.96
N ILE A 61 7.24 -8.67 10.96
CA ILE A 61 6.81 -8.20 12.29
C ILE A 61 7.90 -7.35 12.95
N THR A 62 9.16 -7.75 12.82
CA THR A 62 10.31 -7.02 13.40
C THR A 62 10.57 -5.70 12.70
N LEU A 63 10.31 -5.63 11.39
CA LEU A 63 10.50 -4.41 10.58
C LEU A 63 9.30 -3.47 10.61
N THR A 64 8.09 -3.94 10.97
CA THR A 64 6.93 -3.07 11.20
C THR A 64 7.01 -2.45 12.60
N PRO A 65 7.27 -1.13 12.72
CA PRO A 65 7.31 -0.48 14.01
C PRO A 65 5.91 -0.52 14.65
N GLU A 66 5.81 -1.00 15.89
CA GLU A 66 4.57 -0.87 16.65
C GLU A 66 4.31 0.60 17.02
N PRO A 67 3.10 1.13 16.77
CA PRO A 67 2.72 2.45 17.23
C PRO A 67 2.71 2.48 18.77
N ARG A 68 3.77 3.01 19.37
CA ARG A 68 3.81 3.23 20.82
C ARG A 68 2.98 4.45 21.15
N VAL A 69 1.72 4.20 21.54
CA VAL A 69 0.86 5.26 22.07
C VAL A 69 1.47 5.74 23.39
N LEU A 70 1.91 7.01 23.43
CA LEU A 70 2.39 7.65 24.65
C LEU A 70 1.22 7.72 25.63
N ARG A 71 1.25 6.90 26.68
CA ARG A 71 0.19 6.83 27.72
C ARG A 71 0.35 7.86 28.83
N SER A 72 1.48 8.57 28.86
CA SER A 72 1.77 9.61 29.82
C SER A 72 1.95 10.94 29.11
N ILE A 73 1.27 11.96 29.62
CA ILE A 73 1.54 13.35 29.23
C ILE A 73 2.94 13.69 29.71
N VAL A 74 3.84 14.03 28.78
CA VAL A 74 5.16 14.55 29.14
C VAL A 74 4.95 15.99 29.62
N PRO A 75 5.30 16.32 30.88
CA PRO A 75 5.11 17.66 31.39
C PRO A 75 6.00 18.64 30.62
N HIS A 76 5.41 19.72 30.12
CA HIS A 76 6.14 20.82 29.51
C HIS A 76 6.76 21.63 30.65
N ARG A 77 8.10 21.63 30.73
CA ARG A 77 8.85 22.35 31.77
C ARG A 77 9.21 23.78 31.37
N PHE A 78 9.14 24.07 30.07
CA PHE A 78 9.50 25.34 29.45
C PHE A 78 8.47 25.67 28.38
N ASP A 79 8.16 26.95 28.20
CA ASP A 79 7.30 27.46 27.13
C ASP A 79 8.13 28.29 26.14
N ALA A 80 7.56 28.65 24.99
CA ALA A 80 8.22 29.44 23.96
C ALA A 80 8.66 30.85 24.43
N THR A 81 8.12 31.34 25.54
CA THR A 81 8.51 32.61 26.16
C THR A 81 9.75 32.49 27.06
N ASP A 82 10.22 31.29 27.36
CA ASP A 82 11.41 31.08 28.19
C ASP A 82 12.67 31.47 27.40
N PRO A 83 13.61 32.26 27.96
CA PRO A 83 14.87 32.59 27.30
C PRO A 83 15.65 31.36 26.80
N GLN A 84 15.54 30.22 27.49
CA GLN A 84 16.19 28.98 27.11
C GLN A 84 15.68 28.41 25.78
N PHE A 85 14.43 28.73 25.40
CA PHE A 85 13.84 28.27 24.14
C PHE A 85 14.64 28.81 22.95
N SER A 86 14.89 30.11 22.91
CA SER A 86 15.59 30.77 21.80
C SER A 86 17.03 30.27 21.66
N GLU A 87 17.73 30.07 22.79
CA GLU A 87 19.09 29.51 22.81
C GLU A 87 19.12 28.09 22.23
N THR A 88 18.21 27.24 22.70
CA THR A 88 18.12 25.83 22.28
C THR A 88 17.80 25.72 20.79
N MET A 89 16.82 26.49 20.32
CA MET A 89 16.39 26.46 18.92
C MET A 89 17.43 27.06 17.97
N SER A 90 18.18 28.09 18.39
CA SER A 90 19.31 28.62 17.61
C SER A 90 20.39 27.56 17.44
N SER A 91 20.71 26.81 18.51
CA SER A 91 21.67 25.72 18.45
C SER A 91 21.20 24.55 17.58
N TYR A 92 19.93 24.18 17.66
CA TYR A 92 19.35 23.05 16.90
C TYR A 92 19.26 23.35 15.40
N SER A 93 18.69 24.51 15.05
CA SER A 93 18.46 24.89 13.66
C SER A 93 19.73 25.31 12.92
N GLN A 94 20.82 25.57 13.65
CA GLN A 94 22.02 26.26 13.14
C GLN A 94 21.68 27.63 12.49
N GLY A 95 20.49 28.16 12.79
CA GLY A 95 20.00 29.44 12.33
C GLY A 95 20.21 30.53 13.38
N GLN A 96 20.21 31.79 12.94
CA GLN A 96 20.22 32.94 13.84
C GLN A 96 18.79 33.29 14.24
N MET A 97 18.53 33.38 15.54
CA MET A 97 17.36 34.10 16.05
C MET A 97 17.69 35.57 16.24
N PHE A 98 16.79 36.44 15.77
CA PHE A 98 16.88 37.88 15.97
C PHE A 98 15.83 38.32 16.98
N ASP A 99 16.14 39.32 17.79
CA ASP A 99 15.22 39.87 18.80
C ASP A 99 13.93 40.45 18.20
N SER A 100 13.90 40.69 16.89
CA SER A 100 12.72 41.15 16.14
C SER A 100 11.73 40.04 15.77
N ASN A 101 12.08 38.78 16.00
CA ASN A 101 11.19 37.66 15.68
C ASN A 101 10.07 37.55 16.71
N ALA A 102 8.86 37.26 16.25
CA ALA A 102 7.74 36.89 17.11
C ALA A 102 7.58 35.36 17.09
N VAL A 103 7.30 34.78 18.26
CA VAL A 103 7.05 33.35 18.41
C VAL A 103 5.64 33.16 18.97
N GLN A 104 4.87 32.28 18.34
CA GLN A 104 3.54 31.90 18.78
C GLN A 104 3.47 30.37 18.87
N THR A 105 3.06 29.87 20.03
CA THR A 105 2.78 28.44 20.21
C THR A 105 1.40 28.13 19.63
N LEU A 106 1.33 27.11 18.75
CA LEU A 106 0.10 26.60 18.17
C LEU A 106 -0.07 25.13 18.58
N ILE A 107 -1.25 24.79 19.10
CA ILE A 107 -1.53 23.47 19.68
C ILE A 107 -2.53 22.71 18.79
N ASN A 108 -2.11 21.55 18.29
CA ASN A 108 -2.90 20.65 17.44
C ASN A 108 -3.32 21.28 16.08
N GLY A 109 -4.05 20.48 15.28
CA GLY A 109 -4.53 20.90 13.96
C GLY A 109 -5.50 22.09 13.99
N ASP A 110 -6.28 22.22 15.05
CA ASP A 110 -7.30 23.28 15.19
C ASP A 110 -6.68 24.69 15.21
N GLU A 111 -5.44 24.83 15.70
CA GLU A 111 -4.71 26.10 15.69
C GLU A 111 -3.69 26.17 14.55
N ILE A 112 -3.04 25.05 14.22
CA ILE A 112 -1.98 24.99 13.20
C ILE A 112 -2.52 25.24 11.80
N PHE A 113 -3.58 24.53 11.37
CA PHE A 113 -4.05 24.61 9.98
C PHE A 113 -4.61 25.99 9.61
N PRO A 114 -5.47 26.63 10.43
CA PRO A 114 -5.96 27.96 10.10
C PRO A 114 -4.84 29.00 10.01
N SER A 115 -3.83 28.92 10.89
CA SER A 115 -2.67 29.81 10.86
C SER A 115 -1.86 29.64 9.57
N MET A 116 -1.62 28.39 9.15
CA MET A 116 -0.93 28.11 7.89
C MET A 116 -1.72 28.61 6.67
N LEU A 117 -3.03 28.35 6.61
CA LEU A 117 -3.89 28.81 5.53
C LEU A 117 -3.94 30.35 5.44
N GLN A 118 -3.97 31.03 6.59
CA GLN A 118 -3.88 32.49 6.65
C GLN A 118 -2.54 32.99 6.09
N ALA A 119 -1.43 32.36 6.47
CA ALA A 119 -0.10 32.71 5.97
C ALA A 119 0.00 32.52 4.44
N ILE A 120 -0.53 31.41 3.91
CA ILE A 120 -0.62 31.16 2.46
C ILE A 120 -1.46 32.26 1.80
N GLY A 121 -2.64 32.56 2.33
CA GLY A 121 -3.53 33.62 1.83
C GLY A 121 -2.91 35.02 1.82
N ALA A 122 -1.99 35.30 2.74
CA ALA A 122 -1.28 36.58 2.83
C ALA A 122 0.02 36.63 2.01
N ALA A 123 0.50 35.50 1.46
CA ALA A 123 1.76 35.43 0.74
C ALA A 123 1.74 36.29 -0.53
N ARG A 124 2.90 36.90 -0.82
CA ARG A 124 3.07 37.85 -1.93
C ARG A 124 4.20 37.50 -2.90
N SER A 125 5.17 36.70 -2.47
CA SER A 125 6.36 36.37 -3.26
C SER A 125 6.50 34.87 -3.50
N SER A 126 6.48 34.09 -2.42
CA SER A 126 6.59 32.65 -2.49
C SER A 126 5.86 31.96 -1.34
N VAL A 127 5.55 30.68 -1.56
CA VAL A 127 5.11 29.72 -0.54
C VAL A 127 5.95 28.45 -0.71
N ASP A 128 6.69 28.10 0.33
CA ASP A 128 7.47 26.87 0.42
C ASP A 128 6.83 25.98 1.48
N MET A 129 6.29 24.84 1.06
CA MET A 129 5.67 23.87 1.95
C MET A 129 6.39 22.53 1.86
N GLU A 130 6.74 21.99 3.02
CA GLU A 130 7.27 20.64 3.16
C GLU A 130 6.45 19.88 4.21
N THR A 131 6.01 18.66 3.88
CA THR A 131 5.28 17.82 4.84
C THR A 131 5.59 16.34 4.66
N TYR A 132 5.62 15.62 5.79
CA TYR A 132 5.77 14.17 5.81
C TYR A 132 4.48 13.48 5.36
N ILE A 133 3.35 13.78 5.99
CA ILE A 133 2.06 13.23 5.59
C ILE A 133 1.38 14.26 4.71
N TYR A 134 1.10 13.87 3.46
CA TYR A 134 0.23 14.66 2.61
C TYR A 134 -1.20 14.14 2.67
N TRP A 135 -2.12 15.09 2.68
CA TRP A 135 -3.41 14.97 3.32
C TRP A 135 -4.45 14.35 2.39
N SER A 136 -5.33 13.53 2.94
CA SER A 136 -6.66 13.25 2.40
C SER A 136 -7.72 13.88 3.30
N GLY A 137 -8.92 14.14 2.77
CA GLY A 137 -10.01 14.79 3.50
C GLY A 137 -10.02 16.32 3.40
N ALA A 138 -10.96 16.96 4.09
CA ALA A 138 -11.34 18.36 3.88
C ALA A 138 -10.16 19.35 3.96
N ILE A 139 -9.30 19.21 4.97
CA ILE A 139 -8.15 20.10 5.15
C ILE A 139 -7.17 20.03 3.97
N GLY A 140 -6.94 18.84 3.40
CA GLY A 140 -6.06 18.69 2.24
C GLY A 140 -6.55 19.48 1.03
N TYR A 141 -7.86 19.44 0.78
CA TYR A 141 -8.50 20.23 -0.28
C TYR A 141 -8.39 21.73 -0.02
N GLU A 142 -8.60 22.19 1.22
CA GLU A 142 -8.45 23.61 1.56
C GLU A 142 -7.03 24.13 1.29
N PHE A 143 -6.01 23.34 1.64
CA PHE A 143 -4.62 23.66 1.33
C PHE A 143 -4.36 23.68 -0.17
N ALA A 144 -4.79 22.65 -0.91
CA ALA A 144 -4.57 22.57 -2.34
C ALA A 144 -5.22 23.75 -3.08
N ILE A 145 -6.46 24.11 -2.72
CA ILE A 145 -7.17 25.27 -3.26
C ILE A 145 -6.41 26.57 -2.94
N ALA A 146 -5.98 26.77 -1.70
CA ALA A 146 -5.28 27.99 -1.30
C ALA A 146 -3.92 28.14 -2.02
N LEU A 147 -3.18 27.05 -2.16
CA LEU A 147 -1.90 27.01 -2.85
C LEU A 147 -2.08 27.24 -4.36
N ALA A 148 -3.05 26.59 -5.00
CA ALA A 148 -3.36 26.76 -6.42
C ALA A 148 -3.83 28.19 -6.73
N ALA A 149 -4.65 28.78 -5.85
CA ALA A 149 -5.07 30.18 -5.97
C ALA A 149 -3.86 31.13 -5.94
N LYS A 150 -2.93 30.94 -5.00
CA LYS A 150 -1.70 31.76 -4.92
C LYS A 150 -0.79 31.59 -6.12
N ALA A 151 -0.62 30.37 -6.60
CA ALA A 151 0.11 30.11 -7.83
C ALA A 151 -0.53 30.85 -9.03
N SER A 152 -1.87 30.86 -9.11
CA SER A 152 -2.62 31.58 -10.15
C SER A 152 -2.51 33.10 -10.04
N GLU A 153 -2.32 33.63 -8.83
CA GLU A 153 -2.00 35.04 -8.57
C GLU A 153 -0.55 35.41 -8.93
N GLY A 154 0.28 34.45 -9.33
CA GLY A 154 1.67 34.64 -9.72
C GLY A 154 2.69 34.52 -8.57
N VAL A 155 2.26 34.05 -7.39
CA VAL A 155 3.15 33.71 -6.27
C VAL A 155 3.88 32.41 -6.60
N GLU A 156 5.19 32.33 -6.34
CA GLU A 156 5.94 31.07 -6.56
C GLU A 156 5.57 30.05 -5.48
N VAL A 157 4.92 28.95 -5.86
CA VAL A 157 4.50 27.90 -4.93
C VAL A 157 5.31 26.63 -5.16
N ARG A 158 5.99 26.14 -4.12
CA ARG A 158 6.77 24.90 -4.13
C ARG A 158 6.29 24.01 -3.00
N VAL A 159 5.87 22.79 -3.35
CA VAL A 159 5.37 21.80 -2.40
C VAL A 159 6.24 20.55 -2.48
N ASN A 160 6.87 20.20 -1.36
CA ASN A 160 7.67 19.00 -1.20
C ASN A 160 6.93 18.02 -0.28
N VAL A 161 6.74 16.79 -0.74
CA VAL A 161 6.02 15.75 -0.01
C VAL A 161 6.89 14.51 0.15
N ASP A 162 6.88 13.91 1.34
CA ASP A 162 7.59 12.65 1.57
C ASP A 162 6.96 11.51 0.77
N TRP A 163 7.79 10.64 0.19
CA TRP A 163 7.34 9.55 -0.66
C TRP A 163 6.48 8.52 0.07
N VAL A 164 6.86 8.12 1.30
CA VAL A 164 6.15 7.09 2.06
C VAL A 164 4.88 7.68 2.66
N GLY A 165 4.96 8.88 3.23
CA GLY A 165 3.81 9.56 3.83
C GLY A 165 2.76 10.04 2.81
N SER A 166 3.10 10.09 1.51
CA SER A 166 2.19 10.37 0.40
C SER A 166 1.66 9.13 -0.32
N LEU A 167 1.94 7.91 0.15
CA LEU A 167 1.31 6.70 -0.41
C LEU A 167 -0.25 6.74 -0.44
N PRO A 168 -0.95 7.31 0.56
CA PRO A 168 -2.41 7.43 0.54
C PRO A 168 -2.90 8.76 -0.10
N PHE A 169 -2.06 9.43 -0.89
CA PHE A 169 -2.37 10.71 -1.52
C PHE A 169 -3.59 10.64 -2.45
N ASP A 170 -4.45 11.66 -2.39
CA ASP A 170 -5.58 11.82 -3.29
C ASP A 170 -5.14 12.53 -4.58
N GLU A 171 -5.12 11.80 -5.69
CA GLU A 171 -4.66 12.30 -7.00
C GLU A 171 -5.43 13.53 -7.50
N ASP A 172 -6.70 13.68 -7.08
CA ASP A 172 -7.53 14.81 -7.47
C ASP A 172 -6.94 16.15 -6.99
N LEU A 173 -6.10 16.14 -5.94
CA LEU A 173 -5.44 17.34 -5.42
C LEU A 173 -4.38 17.93 -6.38
N ILE A 174 -3.91 17.17 -7.38
CA ILE A 174 -2.95 17.66 -8.39
C ILE A 174 -3.69 18.37 -9.54
N HIS A 175 -4.98 18.11 -9.69
CA HIS A 175 -5.80 18.56 -10.82
C HIS A 175 -6.72 19.73 -10.49
N ILE A 176 -6.58 20.32 -9.30
CA ILE A 176 -7.27 21.54 -8.86
C ILE A 176 -6.85 22.76 -9.69
#